data_AF-A0A834I7B5-F1
#
_entry.id   AF-A0A834I7B5-F1
#
_cell.length_a   1.000
_cell.length_b   1.000
_cell.length_c   1.000
_cell.angle_alpha   90.00
_cell.angle_beta   90.00
_cell.angle_gamma   90.00
#
_symmetry.space_group_name_H-M   'P 1'
#
loop_
_entity.id
_entity.type
_entity.pdbx_description
1 polymer ?
#
loop_
_entity_poly.entity_id
_entity_poly.type
_entity_poly.pdbx_seq_one_letter_code
_entity_poly.pdbx_strand_id
1 'polypeptide(L)' 'MYPTAAVCVCLLMLNAPTMAINDRPIIGILSQETYIVRYLFPGRQYDSFISASYVKFLESAGARVVPI' A
#
# COMPACT_ATOMS: atom_id res chain seq x y z
N MET A 1 2.78 -39.52 29.84
CA MET A 1 1.46 -39.88 29.25
C MET A 1 0.68 -38.63 28.84
N TYR A 2 1.29 -37.74 28.03
CA TYR A 2 0.70 -36.48 27.53
C TYR A 2 1.05 -36.11 26.06
N PRO A 3 1.73 -36.94 25.22
CA PRO A 3 2.08 -36.49 23.87
C PRO A 3 0.87 -36.43 22.92
N THR A 4 -0.22 -37.15 23.21
CA THR A 4 -1.39 -37.25 22.32
C THR A 4 -2.32 -36.03 22.38
N ALA A 5 -2.41 -35.34 23.53
CA ALA A 5 -3.23 -34.15 23.68
C ALA A 5 -2.64 -32.93 22.94
N ALA A 6 -1.31 -32.79 22.92
CA ALA A 6 -0.63 -31.70 22.22
C ALA A 6 -0.78 -31.79 20.69
N VAL A 7 -0.71 -33.01 20.14
CA VAL A 7 -0.92 -33.26 18.70
C VAL A 7 -2.36 -32.94 18.29
N CYS A 8 -3.34 -33.28 19.14
CA CYS A 8 -4.77 -33.03 18.88
C CYS A 8 -5.13 -31.53 18.91
N VAL A 9 -4.51 -30.75 19.82
CA VAL A 9 -4.69 -29.28 19.88
C VAL A 9 -4.07 -28.60 18.66
N CYS A 10 -2.93 -29.08 18.16
CA CYS A 10 -2.29 -28.54 16.96
C CYS A 10 -3.12 -28.77 15.69
N LEU A 11 -3.88 -29.87 15.63
CA LEU A 11 -4.73 -30.24 14.49
C LEU A 11 -6.04 -29.42 14.43
N LEU A 12 -6.55 -28.95 15.57
CA LEU A 12 -7.74 -28.09 15.65
C LEU A 12 -7.49 -26.63 15.24
N MET A 13 -6.23 -26.18 15.29
CA MET A 13 -5.83 -24.81 14.89
C MET A 13 -5.63 -24.64 13.37
N LEU A 14 -5.76 -25.72 12.58
CA LEU A 14 -5.45 -25.71 11.14
C LEU A 14 -6.57 -25.14 10.24
N ASN A 15 -7.73 -24.81 10.80
CA ASN A 15 -8.88 -24.25 10.05
C ASN A 15 -9.01 -22.73 10.21
N ALA A 16 -7.89 -22.01 10.26
CA ALA A 16 -7.93 -20.57 10.07
C ALA A 16 -8.26 -20.28 8.60
N PRO A 17 -9.26 -19.43 8.28
CA PRO A 17 -9.49 -19.01 6.91
C PRO A 17 -8.20 -18.36 6.40
N THR A 18 -7.62 -18.93 5.34
CA THR A 18 -6.46 -18.34 4.67
C THR A 18 -6.92 -17.03 4.05
N MET A 19 -6.71 -15.94 4.76
CA MET A 19 -6.98 -14.60 4.26
C MET A 19 -6.15 -14.43 2.98
N ALA A 20 -6.81 -14.16 1.86
CA ALA A 20 -6.11 -13.96 0.59
C ALA A 20 -5.20 -12.73 0.71
N ILE A 21 -3.88 -12.96 0.68
CA ILE A 21 -2.88 -11.91 0.74
C ILE A 21 -2.74 -11.30 -0.66
N ASN A 22 -2.78 -9.97 -0.74
CA ASN A 22 -2.46 -9.25 -1.97
C ASN A 22 -0.98 -8.90 -2.00
N ASP A 23 -0.17 -9.74 -2.66
CA ASP A 23 1.28 -9.57 -2.76
C ASP A 23 1.71 -8.44 -3.70
N ARG A 24 0.77 -7.82 -4.42
CA ARG A 24 1.07 -6.74 -5.38
C ARG A 24 0.11 -5.57 -5.21
N PRO A 25 0.12 -4.91 -4.04
CA PRO A 25 -0.82 -3.84 -3.74
C PRO A 25 -0.66 -2.68 -4.73
N ILE A 26 -1.79 -2.10 -5.12
CA ILE A 26 -1.88 -0.89 -5.93
C ILE A 26 -2.57 0.16 -5.06
N ILE A 27 -1.90 1.29 -4.82
CA ILE A 27 -2.37 2.34 -3.91
C ILE A 27 -2.56 3.64 -4.71
N GLY A 28 -3.74 4.23 -4.56
CA GLY A 28 -4.07 5.53 -5.15
C GLY A 28 -3.53 6.69 -4.31
N ILE A 29 -2.89 7.68 -4.91
CA ILE A 29 -2.51 8.94 -4.25
C ILE A 29 -3.34 10.07 -4.86
N LEU A 30 -4.09 10.78 -4.02
CA LEU A 30 -4.85 11.96 -4.44
C LEU A 30 -3.91 13.09 -4.84
N SER A 31 -4.18 13.68 -6.01
CA SER A 31 -3.54 14.89 -6.47
C SER A 31 -4.07 16.14 -5.76
N GLN A 32 -3.26 17.20 -5.75
CA GLN A 32 -3.58 18.50 -5.17
C GLN A 32 -3.53 19.60 -6.23
N GLU A 33 -4.35 20.62 -6.08
CA GLU A 33 -4.35 21.84 -6.90
C GLU A 33 -2.98 22.54 -6.89
N THR A 34 -2.56 23.05 -8.04
CA THR A 34 -1.21 23.57 -8.26
C THR A 34 -0.97 24.98 -7.69
N TYR A 35 -1.95 25.63 -7.07
CA TYR A 35 -1.88 27.03 -6.62
C TYR A 35 -0.59 27.35 -5.84
N ILE A 36 -0.23 26.48 -4.89
CA ILE A 36 0.93 26.69 -4.01
C ILE A 36 2.28 26.38 -4.68
N VAL A 37 2.32 25.56 -5.73
CA VAL A 37 3.57 25.13 -6.39
C VAL A 37 3.74 25.69 -7.81
N ARG A 38 2.79 26.51 -8.28
CA ARG A 38 2.78 27.07 -9.63
C ARG A 38 4.06 27.85 -9.97
N TYR A 39 4.68 28.47 -8.98
CA TYR A 39 5.95 29.18 -9.14
C TYR A 39 7.13 28.28 -9.56
N LEU A 40 7.07 26.98 -9.27
CA LEU A 40 8.08 25.99 -9.67
C LEU A 40 8.01 25.64 -11.17
N PHE A 41 6.89 25.97 -11.83
CA PHE A 41 6.62 25.62 -13.22
C PHE A 41 6.29 26.87 -14.06
N PRO A 42 7.19 27.85 -14.18
CA PRO A 42 6.94 29.08 -14.92
C PRO A 42 6.63 28.77 -16.40
N GLY A 43 5.60 29.42 -16.93
CA GLY A 43 5.16 29.25 -18.32
C GLY A 43 4.47 27.91 -18.63
N ARG A 44 4.22 27.05 -17.62
CA ARG A 44 3.45 25.81 -17.77
C ARG A 44 2.20 25.86 -16.92
N GLN A 45 1.09 25.39 -17.49
CA GLN A 45 -0.16 25.19 -16.75
C GLN A 45 -0.32 23.71 -16.46
N TYR A 46 -0.32 23.39 -15.17
CA TYR A 46 -0.69 22.08 -14.64
C TYR A 46 -1.86 22.31 -13.69
N ASP A 47 -2.88 21.46 -13.76
CA ASP A 47 -4.09 21.60 -12.95
C ASP A 47 -3.92 20.95 -11.57
N SER A 48 -3.15 19.86 -11.50
CA SER A 48 -2.83 19.18 -10.24
C SER A 48 -1.41 18.62 -10.20
N PHE A 49 -0.94 18.33 -8.98
CA PHE A 49 0.37 17.72 -8.73
C PHE A 49 0.32 16.70 -7.58
N ILE A 50 1.30 15.81 -7.57
CA ILE A 50 1.58 14.88 -6.45
C ILE A 50 3.06 15.05 -6.09
N SER A 51 3.35 15.19 -4.79
CA SER A 51 4.74 15.22 -4.34
C SER A 51 5.40 13.85 -4.52
N ALA A 52 6.60 13.84 -5.10
CA ALA A 52 7.39 12.62 -5.29
C ALA A 52 7.73 11.88 -3.99
N SER A 53 7.70 12.58 -2.84
CA SER A 53 7.92 11.95 -1.53
C SER A 53 6.87 10.88 -1.21
N TYR A 54 5.60 11.09 -1.58
CA TYR A 54 4.54 10.11 -1.35
C TYR A 54 4.71 8.88 -2.24
N VAL A 55 5.07 9.09 -3.51
CA VAL A 55 5.34 8.00 -4.46
C VAL A 55 6.50 7.15 -3.97
N LYS A 56 7.64 7.78 -3.64
CA LYS A 56 8.84 7.08 -3.17
C LYS A 56 8.61 6.31 -1.87
N PHE A 57 7.77 6.84 -0.97
CA PHE A 57 7.42 6.16 0.28
C PHE A 57 6.64 4.87 0.05
N LEU A 58 5.73 4.85 -0.92
CA LEU A 58 4.95 3.65 -1.24
C LEU A 58 5.73 2.64 -2.09
N GLU A 59 6.53 3.13 -3.05
CA GLU A 59 7.40 2.27 -3.86
C GLU A 59 8.50 1.61 -3.00
N SER A 60 9.04 2.31 -2.00
CA SER A 60 10.01 1.71 -1.08
C SER A 60 9.41 0.61 -0.20
N ALA A 61 8.09 0.64 0.03
CA ALA A 61 7.33 -0.42 0.70
C ALA A 61 6.92 -1.57 -0.24
N GLY A 62 7.28 -1.51 -1.54
CA GLY A 62 6.97 -2.52 -2.53
C GLY A 62 5.57 -2.41 -3.17
N ALA A 63 4.88 -1.29 -2.96
CA ALA A 63 3.59 -1.04 -3.60
C ALA A 63 3.75 -0.39 -4.98
N ARG A 64 2.72 -0.52 -5.83
CA ARG A 64 2.57 0.23 -7.08
C ARG A 64 1.63 1.40 -6.86
N VAL A 65 1.89 2.53 -7.52
CA VAL A 65 1.16 3.78 -7.30
C VAL A 65 0.29 4.11 -8.51
N VAL A 66 -0.93 4.59 -8.26
CA VAL A 66 -1.84 5.16 -9.28
C VAL A 66 -2.20 6.59 -8.86
N PRO A 67 -2.09 7.59 -9.75
CA PRO A 67 -2.56 8.94 -9.47
C PRO A 67 -4.08 8.97 -9.47
N ILE A 68 -4.67 9.63 -8.47
CA ILE A 68 -6.12 9.87 -8.35
C ILE A 68 -6.41 11.36 -8.45
#